data_AF-A0A538FF53-F1
#
_entry.id   AF-A0A538FF53-F1
#
_cell.length_a   1.000
_cell.length_b   1.000
_cell.length_c   1.000
_cell.angle_alpha   90.00
_cell.angle_beta   90.00
_cell.angle_gamma   90.00
#
_symmetry.space_group_name_H-M   'P 1'
#
loop_
_entity.id
_entity.type
_entity.pdbx_description
1 polymer ?
#
loop_
_entity_poly.entity_id
_entity_poly.type
_entity_poly.pdbx_seq_one_letter_code
_entity_poly.pdbx_strand_id
1 'polypeptide(L)'
;MYVVGAAAMIACGGPHRAVARHASSSPVSTGPAPPAAAAPPAPAASPRAAVQSLLDAEMRLDHQHSYALLSAGGRAQYRDVADWTRRRTELPAVTQFRIEGDGAKPGSVVVLVQHRPSLDPFIGLSPARERQTWTGRREGGGWLLEPEPALQAIWPSDSLAAPAALKWARAVQACDQTAARGVQAVDPPLGLEQVGQLALCGTPSSLGAGPTGSVAAGPASAALVAQYTTDALAWARAIPITGGPKPFSVVLAPVGDGWQVVGLAP
;
A
#
# COMPACT_ATOMS: atom_id res chain seq x y z
N MET A 1 -40.82 -51.80 8.39
CA MET A 1 -41.22 -53.18 8.70
C MET A 1 -40.68 -53.48 10.09
N TYR A 2 -41.57 -53.55 11.07
CA TYR A 2 -41.30 -53.91 12.47
C TYR A 2 -40.93 -55.38 12.58
N VAL A 3 -39.94 -55.74 13.40
CA VAL A 3 -40.04 -56.91 14.30
C VAL A 3 -39.29 -56.62 15.60
N VAL A 4 -40.04 -56.79 16.68
CA VAL A 4 -39.73 -56.71 18.11
C VAL A 4 -39.10 -58.03 18.57
N GLY A 5 -38.15 -57.98 19.52
CA GLY A 5 -37.70 -59.16 20.26
C GLY A 5 -37.30 -58.79 21.69
N ALA A 6 -38.23 -58.97 22.62
CA ALA A 6 -38.03 -58.80 24.06
C ALA A 6 -37.58 -60.11 24.72
N ALA A 7 -36.72 -60.03 25.73
CA ALA A 7 -36.79 -60.84 26.95
C ALA A 7 -35.81 -60.34 28.01
N ALA A 8 -36.37 -59.91 29.14
CA ALA A 8 -35.67 -59.69 30.40
C ALA A 8 -35.53 -61.01 31.16
N MET A 9 -34.49 -61.16 31.99
CA MET A 9 -34.56 -61.94 33.24
C MET A 9 -33.52 -61.45 34.28
N ILE A 10 -34.08 -61.01 35.41
CA ILE A 10 -33.73 -61.31 36.81
C ILE A 10 -32.41 -60.77 37.40
N ALA A 11 -32.62 -60.01 38.48
CA ALA A 11 -31.66 -59.40 39.39
C ALA A 11 -31.10 -60.38 40.44
N CYS A 12 -29.93 -60.06 41.02
CA CYS A 12 -29.62 -60.28 42.44
C CYS A 12 -28.36 -59.52 42.89
N GLY A 13 -28.51 -58.67 43.92
CA GLY A 13 -27.56 -58.53 45.06
C GLY A 13 -26.23 -57.77 44.88
N GLY A 14 -26.07 -56.66 45.61
CA GLY A 14 -24.77 -55.98 45.87
C GLY A 14 -23.82 -56.80 46.78
N PRO A 15 -22.64 -56.26 47.20
CA PRO A 15 -22.48 -54.91 47.72
C PRO A 15 -21.30 -54.10 47.16
N HIS A 16 -21.38 -52.79 47.41
CA HIS A 16 -20.39 -51.76 47.14
C HIS A 16 -19.00 -52.09 47.72
N ARG A 17 -17.98 -52.10 46.86
CA ARG A 17 -16.62 -51.67 47.21
C ARG A 17 -16.26 -50.49 46.32
N ALA A 18 -16.22 -49.31 46.92
CA ALA A 18 -15.75 -48.09 46.30
C ALA A 18 -14.27 -48.28 45.90
N VAL A 19 -14.01 -48.39 44.60
CA VAL A 19 -12.66 -48.24 44.07
C VAL A 19 -12.36 -46.75 44.10
N ALA A 20 -11.35 -46.37 44.88
CA ALA A 20 -10.85 -45.01 44.95
C ALA A 20 -10.49 -44.54 43.54
N ARG A 21 -11.25 -43.57 43.00
CA ARG A 21 -10.84 -42.84 41.81
C ARG A 21 -9.61 -42.03 42.19
N HIS A 22 -8.45 -42.44 41.71
CA HIS A 22 -7.31 -41.55 41.63
C HIS A 22 -7.75 -40.37 40.76
N ALA A 23 -7.96 -39.23 41.40
CA ALA A 23 -8.03 -37.95 40.72
C ALA A 23 -6.65 -37.72 40.13
N SER A 24 -6.49 -38.00 38.84
CA SER A 24 -5.36 -37.52 38.06
C SER A 24 -5.46 -36.00 38.00
N SER A 25 -4.88 -35.33 38.99
CA SER A 25 -4.58 -33.91 38.93
C SER A 25 -3.54 -33.71 37.83
N SER A 26 -3.98 -33.30 36.64
CA SER A 26 -3.07 -32.81 35.61
C SER A 26 -2.25 -31.66 36.20
N PRO A 27 -0.91 -31.69 36.14
CA PRO A 27 -0.11 -30.60 36.66
C PRO A 27 -0.41 -29.35 35.83
N VAL A 28 -0.86 -28.29 36.51
CA VAL A 28 -0.95 -26.96 35.92
C VAL A 28 0.48 -26.53 35.59
N SER A 29 0.77 -26.36 34.30
CA SER A 29 2.03 -25.80 33.84
C SER A 29 2.19 -24.41 34.43
N THR A 30 3.04 -24.28 35.46
CA THR A 30 3.52 -22.99 35.98
C THR A 30 4.61 -22.45 35.05
N GLY A 31 4.22 -22.21 33.79
CA GLY A 31 5.04 -21.40 32.90
C GLY A 31 5.22 -20.00 33.51
N PRO A 32 6.38 -19.37 33.33
CA PRO A 32 6.57 -17.98 33.76
C PRO A 32 5.43 -17.12 33.18
N ALA A 33 4.84 -16.28 34.03
CA ALA A 33 3.80 -15.36 33.61
C ALA A 33 4.29 -14.58 32.37
N PRO A 34 3.46 -14.41 31.33
CA PRO A 34 3.83 -13.56 30.22
C PRO A 34 4.24 -12.19 30.79
N PRO A 35 5.32 -11.58 30.26
CA PRO A 35 5.75 -10.27 30.73
C PRO A 35 4.55 -9.33 30.70
N ALA A 36 4.35 -8.60 31.79
CA ALA A 36 3.29 -7.60 31.87
C ALA A 36 3.38 -6.73 30.62
N ALA A 37 2.26 -6.57 29.91
CA ALA A 37 2.19 -5.69 28.76
C ALA A 37 2.82 -4.35 29.15
N ALA A 38 3.84 -3.93 28.41
CA ALA A 38 4.49 -2.65 28.66
C ALA A 38 3.38 -1.58 28.74
N ALA A 39 3.41 -0.76 29.79
CA ALA A 39 2.46 0.32 29.92
C ALA A 39 2.45 1.12 28.62
N PRO A 40 1.27 1.48 28.07
CA PRO A 40 1.21 2.25 26.85
C PRO A 40 2.08 3.50 27.03
N PRO A 41 2.98 3.85 26.08
CA PRO A 41 3.78 5.06 26.15
C PRO A 41 2.91 6.25 26.55
N ALA A 42 3.45 7.05 27.47
CA ALA A 42 2.79 8.25 27.93
C ALA A 42 2.47 9.14 26.72
N PRO A 43 1.30 9.81 26.70
CA PRO A 43 0.96 10.78 25.66
C PRO A 43 2.09 11.80 25.47
N ALA A 44 2.37 12.19 24.22
CA ALA A 44 3.50 13.03 23.92
C ALA A 44 3.30 14.48 24.41
N ALA A 45 4.39 15.21 24.65
CA ALA A 45 4.33 16.60 25.11
C ALA A 45 3.73 17.58 24.08
N SER A 46 3.81 17.24 22.79
CA SER A 46 3.27 18.06 21.68
C SER A 46 2.78 17.18 20.52
N PRO A 47 1.92 17.70 19.62
CA PRO A 47 1.54 16.98 18.41
C PRO A 47 2.76 16.62 17.56
N ARG A 48 3.73 17.55 17.45
CA ARG A 48 4.98 17.34 16.72
C ARG A 48 5.78 16.16 17.29
N ALA A 49 5.88 16.07 18.61
CA ALA A 49 6.56 14.97 19.28
C ALA A 49 5.83 13.63 19.09
N ALA A 50 4.49 13.62 19.09
CA ALA A 50 3.71 12.43 18.81
C ALA A 50 3.97 11.92 17.38
N VAL A 51 3.91 12.81 16.38
CA VAL A 51 4.13 12.46 14.96
C VAL A 51 5.55 11.99 14.70
N GLN A 52 6.54 12.67 15.28
CA GLN A 52 7.94 12.22 15.23
C GLN A 52 8.09 10.80 15.77
N SER A 53 7.56 10.55 16.97
CA SER A 53 7.64 9.25 17.63
C SER A 53 6.93 8.14 16.84
N LEU A 54 5.78 8.46 16.23
CA LEU A 54 5.04 7.53 15.39
C LEU A 54 5.84 7.17 14.14
N LEU A 55 6.32 8.16 13.38
CA LEU A 55 7.03 7.90 12.13
C LEU A 55 8.40 7.27 12.35
N ASP A 56 9.07 7.58 13.46
CA ASP A 56 10.30 6.88 13.86
C ASP A 56 10.05 5.39 14.13
N ALA A 57 8.91 5.05 14.76
CA ALA A 57 8.51 3.66 14.96
C ALA A 57 8.12 2.97 13.66
N GLU A 58 7.37 3.64 12.78
CA GLU A 58 7.02 3.12 11.45
C GLU A 58 8.25 2.81 10.59
N MET A 59 9.30 3.65 10.64
CA MET A 59 10.58 3.39 9.97
C MET A 59 11.28 2.12 10.47
N ARG A 60 11.02 1.71 11.72
CA ARG A 60 11.58 0.49 12.33
C ARG A 60 10.60 -0.69 12.31
N LEU A 61 9.43 -0.52 11.68
CA LEU A 61 8.31 -1.48 11.71
C LEU A 61 7.85 -1.82 13.14
N ASP A 62 8.07 -0.91 14.09
CA ASP A 62 7.66 -1.05 15.49
C ASP A 62 6.20 -0.63 15.65
N HIS A 63 5.30 -1.47 15.12
CA HIS A 63 3.87 -1.19 15.12
C HIS A 63 3.26 -1.20 16.53
N GLN A 64 3.91 -1.84 17.51
CA GLN A 64 3.46 -1.78 18.90
C GLN A 64 3.64 -0.37 19.46
N HIS A 65 4.78 0.26 19.21
CA HIS A 65 5.03 1.64 19.64
C HIS A 65 4.15 2.64 18.89
N SER A 66 4.00 2.50 17.56
CA SER A 66 3.12 3.40 16.80
C SER A 66 1.64 3.23 17.17
N TYR A 67 1.18 2.01 17.47
CA TYR A 67 -0.18 1.75 17.95
C TYR A 67 -0.48 2.49 19.26
N ALA A 68 0.48 2.53 20.18
CA ALA A 68 0.25 3.14 21.47
C ALA A 68 0.15 4.68 21.42
N LEU A 69 0.64 5.30 20.34
CA LEU A 69 0.49 6.72 20.06
C LEU A 69 -0.89 7.08 19.48
N LEU A 70 -1.74 6.10 19.20
CA LEU A 70 -3.11 6.34 18.73
C LEU A 70 -4.00 6.88 19.86
N SER A 71 -4.88 7.80 19.49
CA SER A 71 -5.97 8.30 20.34
C SER A 71 -6.92 7.17 20.74
N ALA A 72 -7.77 7.41 21.73
CA ALA A 72 -8.83 6.47 22.11
C ALA A 72 -9.74 6.12 20.92
N GLY A 73 -10.05 7.09 20.05
CA GLY A 73 -10.80 6.87 18.81
C GLY A 73 -10.05 5.96 17.83
N GLY A 74 -8.75 6.20 17.64
CA GLY A 74 -7.91 5.36 16.80
C GLY A 74 -7.81 3.91 17.30
N ARG A 75 -7.69 3.72 18.61
CA ARG A 75 -7.69 2.38 19.24
C ARG A 75 -9.07 1.71 19.25
N ALA A 76 -10.15 2.47 19.13
CA ALA A 76 -11.48 1.90 18.90
C ALA A 76 -11.65 1.44 17.44
N GLN A 77 -11.06 2.15 16.48
CA GLN A 77 -11.04 1.77 15.06
C GLN A 77 -10.14 0.55 14.81
N TYR A 78 -8.93 0.55 15.38
CA TYR A 78 -7.97 -0.54 15.31
C TYR A 78 -7.87 -1.19 16.69
N ARG A 79 -8.57 -2.32 16.87
CA ARG A 79 -8.90 -2.87 18.19
C ARG A 79 -7.67 -3.30 19.00
N ASP A 80 -6.62 -3.69 18.29
CA ASP A 80 -5.36 -4.14 18.86
C ASP A 80 -4.17 -3.87 17.93
N VAL A 81 -2.97 -4.25 18.38
CA VAL A 81 -1.71 -4.09 17.64
C VAL A 81 -1.70 -4.92 16.34
N ALA A 82 -2.42 -6.05 16.29
CA ALA A 82 -2.44 -6.89 15.09
C ALA A 82 -3.28 -6.26 13.98
N ASP A 83 -4.43 -5.68 14.33
CA ASP A 83 -5.25 -4.89 13.41
C ASP A 83 -4.50 -3.68 12.86
N TRP A 84 -3.79 -2.97 13.74
CA TRP A 84 -2.93 -1.86 13.33
C TRP A 84 -1.79 -2.32 12.43
N THR A 85 -1.06 -3.37 12.82
CA THR A 85 0.05 -3.92 12.02
C THR A 85 -0.40 -4.27 10.61
N ARG A 86 -1.53 -4.97 10.47
CA ARG A 86 -2.10 -5.32 9.16
C ARG A 86 -2.35 -4.07 8.32
N ARG A 87 -3.02 -3.07 8.90
CA ARG A 87 -3.28 -1.78 8.23
C ARG A 87 -1.99 -1.09 7.79
N ARG A 88 -0.95 -1.09 8.62
CA ARG A 88 0.35 -0.46 8.31
C ARG A 88 1.14 -1.22 7.25
N THR A 89 1.01 -2.54 7.19
CA THR A 89 1.63 -3.36 6.13
C THR A 89 0.96 -3.25 4.76
N GLU A 90 -0.28 -2.74 4.71
CA GLU A 90 -0.98 -2.42 3.45
C GLU A 90 -0.52 -1.09 2.84
N LEU A 91 0.26 -0.29 3.59
CA LEU A 91 0.75 1.01 3.14
C LEU A 91 2.21 0.92 2.67
N PRO A 92 2.64 1.82 1.76
CA PRO A 92 4.04 1.95 1.42
C PRO A 92 4.89 2.21 2.67
N ALA A 93 5.93 1.41 2.87
CA ALA A 93 6.81 1.54 4.03
C ALA A 93 7.49 2.92 4.06
N VAL A 94 7.52 3.54 5.25
CA VAL A 94 8.21 4.82 5.46
C VAL A 94 9.71 4.58 5.48
N THR A 95 10.45 5.19 4.55
CA THR A 95 11.92 5.10 4.50
C THR A 95 12.59 6.34 5.09
N GLN A 96 11.93 7.49 5.02
CA GLN A 96 12.40 8.75 5.58
C GLN A 96 11.23 9.71 5.77
N PHE A 97 11.36 10.67 6.69
CA PHE A 97 10.41 11.78 6.78
C PHE A 97 11.07 13.09 7.22
N ARG A 98 10.36 14.19 7.01
CA ARG A 98 10.72 15.53 7.49
C ARG A 98 9.46 16.29 7.88
N ILE A 99 9.38 16.73 9.13
CA ILE A 99 8.27 17.56 9.59
C ILE A 99 8.42 18.98 8.99
N GLU A 100 7.44 19.39 8.18
CA GLU A 100 7.44 20.70 7.51
C GLU A 100 6.92 21.81 8.43
N GLY A 101 5.98 21.50 9.33
CA GLY A 101 5.43 22.49 10.26
C GLY A 101 4.09 22.08 10.85
N ASP A 102 3.39 23.05 11.43
CA ASP A 102 2.02 22.88 11.89
C ASP A 102 1.06 22.91 10.70
N GLY A 103 -0.04 22.16 10.79
CA GLY A 103 -1.09 22.17 9.78
C GLY A 103 -2.14 23.26 10.01
N ALA A 104 -3.09 23.36 9.09
CA ALA A 104 -4.12 24.39 9.13
C ALA A 104 -5.08 24.28 10.33
N LYS A 105 -5.20 23.08 10.92
CA LYS A 105 -6.06 22.83 12.09
C LYS A 105 -5.22 22.85 13.38
N PRO A 106 -5.73 23.38 14.49
CA PRO A 106 -5.06 23.27 15.78
C PRO A 106 -4.72 21.81 16.12
N GLY A 107 -3.48 21.57 16.55
CA GLY A 107 -3.01 20.22 16.86
C GLY A 107 -2.67 19.34 15.65
N SER A 108 -2.73 19.87 14.43
CA SER A 108 -2.30 19.15 13.22
C SER A 108 -0.84 19.45 12.85
N VAL A 109 -0.17 18.48 12.22
CA VAL A 109 1.25 18.56 11.82
C VAL A 109 1.38 18.09 10.38
N VAL A 110 2.12 18.85 9.57
CA VAL A 110 2.41 18.52 8.17
C VAL A 110 3.79 17.89 8.08
N VAL A 111 3.87 16.75 7.40
CA VAL A 111 5.10 15.98 7.22
C VAL A 111 5.26 15.60 5.76
N LEU A 112 6.48 15.75 5.24
CA LEU A 112 6.90 15.12 4.00
C LEU A 112 7.43 13.73 4.31
N VAL A 113 6.81 12.70 3.74
CA VAL A 113 7.19 11.30 3.91
C VAL A 113 7.74 10.76 2.59
N GLN A 114 8.77 9.91 2.70
CA GLN A 114 9.36 9.18 1.58
C GLN A 114 9.12 7.69 1.73
N HIS A 115 8.96 7.03 0.59
CA HIS A 115 8.79 5.59 0.48
C HIS A 115 9.74 5.03 -0.56
N ARG A 116 9.85 3.71 -0.60
CA ARG A 116 10.38 3.04 -1.78
C ARG A 116 9.31 3.11 -2.88
N PRO A 117 9.56 3.80 -4.00
CA PRO A 117 8.59 3.86 -5.07
C PRO A 117 8.42 2.49 -5.72
N SER A 118 7.19 2.14 -6.05
CA SER A 118 6.86 0.93 -6.82
C SER A 118 5.55 1.09 -7.55
N LEU A 119 5.39 0.31 -8.61
CA LEU A 119 4.12 0.12 -9.28
C LEU A 119 3.83 -1.38 -9.25
N ASP A 120 2.85 -1.78 -8.46
CA ASP A 120 2.49 -3.18 -8.26
C ASP A 120 1.08 -3.46 -8.81
N PRO A 121 0.86 -4.58 -9.52
CA PRO A 121 -0.44 -4.90 -10.12
C PRO A 121 -1.60 -5.10 -9.12
N PHE A 122 -1.31 -5.33 -7.83
CA PHE A 122 -2.32 -5.55 -6.79
C PHE A 122 -2.45 -4.35 -5.85
N ILE A 123 -1.33 -3.72 -5.48
CA ILE A 123 -1.30 -2.57 -4.55
C ILE A 123 -1.51 -1.24 -5.31
N GLY A 124 -1.13 -1.19 -6.59
CA GLY A 124 -1.13 0.03 -7.38
C GLY A 124 0.15 0.83 -7.24
N LEU A 125 0.04 2.14 -7.45
CA LEU A 125 1.17 3.05 -7.40
C LEU A 125 1.52 3.42 -5.95
N SER A 126 2.74 3.10 -5.53
CA SER A 126 3.35 3.63 -4.31
C SER A 126 4.19 4.86 -4.66
N PRO A 127 3.77 6.08 -4.26
CA PRO A 127 4.51 7.29 -4.57
C PRO A 127 5.87 7.29 -3.86
N ALA A 128 6.88 7.89 -4.49
CA ALA A 128 8.17 8.11 -3.83
C ALA A 128 8.06 9.05 -2.62
N ARG A 129 7.14 10.01 -2.73
CA ARG A 129 6.93 11.09 -1.77
C ARG A 129 5.46 11.41 -1.63
N GLU A 130 5.07 11.69 -0.40
CA GLU A 130 3.76 12.24 -0.11
C GLU A 130 3.82 13.23 1.04
N ARG A 131 2.90 14.19 1.03
CA ARG A 131 2.63 15.05 2.16
C ARG A 131 1.53 14.44 3.00
N GLN A 132 1.82 14.19 4.26
CA GLN A 132 0.87 13.70 5.25
C GLN A 132 0.50 14.85 6.20
N THR A 133 -0.79 15.00 6.50
CA THR A 133 -1.27 15.87 7.57
C THR A 133 -1.86 15.03 8.69
N TRP A 134 -1.11 14.92 9.78
CA TRP A 134 -1.50 14.18 10.98
C TRP A 134 -2.32 15.07 11.90
N THR A 135 -3.39 14.52 12.48
CA THR A 135 -4.22 15.24 13.45
C THR A 135 -3.97 14.72 14.85
N GLY A 136 -3.52 15.59 15.76
CA GLY A 136 -3.35 15.26 17.16
C GLY A 136 -4.60 15.54 18.00
N ARG A 137 -4.83 14.73 19.03
CA ARG A 137 -5.81 14.92 20.08
C ARG A 137 -5.16 15.00 21.44
N ARG A 138 -5.71 15.86 22.29
CA ARG A 138 -5.24 16.01 23.67
C ARG A 138 -5.95 15.01 24.58
N GLU A 139 -5.23 14.01 25.06
CA GLU A 139 -5.74 12.90 25.87
C GLU A 139 -4.69 12.50 26.92
N GLY A 140 -5.14 12.05 28.11
CA GLY A 140 -4.24 11.56 29.16
C GLY A 140 -3.15 12.54 29.60
N GLY A 141 -3.40 13.85 29.49
CA GLY A 141 -2.44 14.89 29.86
C GLY A 141 -1.43 15.29 28.76
N GLY A 142 -1.43 14.63 27.60
CA GLY A 142 -0.56 14.96 26.46
C GLY A 142 -1.26 14.79 25.12
N TRP A 143 -0.51 14.46 24.08
CA TRP A 143 -0.98 14.36 22.69
C TRP A 143 -0.87 12.94 22.16
N LEU A 144 -1.96 12.46 21.58
CA LEU A 144 -2.09 11.22 20.82
C LEU A 144 -2.58 11.56 19.40
N LEU A 145 -2.57 10.60 18.48
CA LEU A 145 -2.86 10.84 17.07
C LEU A 145 -4.15 10.17 16.62
N GLU A 146 -4.86 10.82 15.71
CA GLU A 146 -5.79 10.11 14.84
C GLU A 146 -5.02 9.12 13.97
N PRO A 147 -5.61 7.95 13.67
CA PRO A 147 -4.85 6.86 13.07
C PRO A 147 -4.49 7.07 11.61
N GLU A 148 -5.29 7.85 10.89
CA GLU A 148 -5.12 8.09 9.46
C GLU A 148 -4.82 9.58 9.19
N PRO A 149 -3.64 9.91 8.63
CA PRO A 149 -3.39 11.26 8.16
C PRO A 149 -4.15 11.53 6.86
N ALA A 150 -4.37 12.80 6.55
CA ALA A 150 -4.74 13.18 5.19
C ALA A 150 -3.49 13.05 4.29
N LEU A 151 -3.62 12.36 3.16
CA LEU A 151 -2.54 12.06 2.23
C LEU A 151 -2.62 12.90 0.95
N GLN A 152 -1.47 13.39 0.50
CA GLN A 152 -1.31 14.03 -0.80
C GLN A 152 -0.01 13.55 -1.45
N ALA A 153 -0.12 12.71 -2.47
CA ALA A 153 1.04 12.27 -3.24
C ALA A 153 1.71 13.45 -3.97
N ILE A 154 3.04 13.38 -4.08
CA ILE A 154 3.86 14.37 -4.78
C ILE A 154 4.49 13.69 -6.00
N TRP A 155 4.01 14.07 -7.18
CA TRP A 155 4.48 13.52 -8.44
C TRP A 155 5.72 14.27 -8.96
N PRO A 156 6.57 13.60 -9.77
CA PRO A 156 7.54 14.28 -10.61
C PRO A 156 6.86 15.35 -11.47
N SER A 157 7.60 16.39 -11.86
CA SER A 157 7.07 17.42 -12.74
C SER A 157 6.56 16.82 -14.06
N ASP A 158 5.38 17.24 -14.50
CA ASP A 158 4.81 16.86 -15.81
C ASP A 158 5.73 17.25 -16.97
N SER A 159 6.60 18.26 -16.81
CA SER A 159 7.61 18.65 -17.80
C SER A 159 8.62 17.54 -18.13
N LEU A 160 8.78 16.56 -17.23
CA LEU A 160 9.67 15.41 -17.43
C LEU A 160 8.98 14.26 -18.18
N ALA A 161 7.66 14.30 -18.37
CA ALA A 161 6.89 13.22 -18.97
C ALA A 161 7.16 13.09 -20.48
N ALA A 162 7.07 14.19 -21.24
CA ALA A 162 7.31 14.16 -22.68
C ALA A 162 8.74 13.70 -23.06
N PRO A 163 9.81 14.17 -22.40
CA PRO A 163 11.15 13.62 -22.59
C PRO A 163 11.26 12.12 -22.30
N ALA A 164 10.59 11.61 -21.25
CA ALA A 164 10.60 10.19 -20.92
C ALA A 164 9.92 9.32 -21.98
N ALA A 165 8.74 9.74 -22.47
CA ALA A 165 8.04 9.08 -23.57
C ALA A 165 8.90 9.05 -24.84
N LEU A 166 9.53 10.17 -25.20
CA LEU A 166 10.38 10.26 -26.38
C LEU A 166 11.63 9.40 -26.26
N LYS A 167 12.22 9.30 -25.05
CA LYS A 167 13.35 8.40 -24.77
C LYS A 167 12.99 6.94 -25.05
N TRP A 168 11.82 6.48 -24.59
CA TRP A 168 11.34 5.13 -24.88
C TRP A 168 11.09 4.93 -26.39
N ALA A 169 10.37 5.85 -27.03
CA ALA A 169 10.04 5.73 -28.46
C ALA A 169 11.30 5.69 -29.34
N ARG A 170 12.33 6.48 -28.99
CA ARG A 170 13.64 6.45 -29.66
C ARG A 170 14.40 5.14 -29.44
N ALA A 171 14.33 4.55 -28.24
CA ALA A 171 14.91 3.24 -28.00
C ALA A 171 14.24 2.15 -28.87
N VAL A 172 12.90 2.18 -28.96
CA VAL A 172 12.14 1.29 -29.86
C VAL A 172 12.51 1.53 -31.33
N GLN A 173 12.65 2.79 -31.76
CA GLN A 173 13.09 3.15 -33.12
C GLN A 173 14.51 2.67 -33.43
N ALA A 174 15.42 2.75 -32.47
CA ALA A 174 16.79 2.24 -32.58
C ALA A 174 16.88 0.70 -32.49
N CYS A 175 15.75 0.01 -32.36
CA CYS A 175 15.67 -1.43 -32.13
C CYS A 175 16.39 -1.88 -30.85
N ASP A 176 16.59 -0.98 -29.89
CA ASP A 176 17.26 -1.23 -28.61
C ASP A 176 16.22 -1.59 -27.54
N GLN A 177 15.89 -2.88 -27.49
CA GLN A 177 14.94 -3.43 -26.52
C GLN A 177 15.44 -3.31 -25.07
N THR A 178 16.75 -3.31 -24.85
CA THR A 178 17.31 -3.18 -23.51
C THR A 178 17.14 -1.76 -22.99
N ALA A 179 17.42 -0.75 -23.81
CA ALA A 179 17.17 0.65 -23.46
C ALA A 179 15.67 0.95 -23.31
N ALA A 180 14.81 0.36 -24.13
CA ALA A 180 13.35 0.51 -24.02
C ALA A 180 12.84 -0.04 -22.67
N ARG A 181 13.23 -1.28 -22.33
CA ARG A 181 12.88 -1.88 -21.03
C ARG A 181 13.43 -1.11 -19.84
N GLY A 182 14.61 -0.49 -19.98
CA GLY A 182 15.23 0.33 -18.93
C GLY A 182 14.44 1.59 -18.55
N VAL A 183 13.40 1.96 -19.30
CA VAL A 183 12.50 3.08 -18.97
C VAL A 183 11.03 2.67 -18.84
N GLN A 184 10.76 1.36 -18.82
CA GLN A 184 9.44 0.78 -18.60
C GLN A 184 9.26 0.43 -17.12
N ALA A 185 8.08 0.72 -16.59
CA ALA A 185 7.61 0.18 -15.31
C ALA A 185 6.85 -1.15 -15.50
N VAL A 186 6.33 -1.41 -16.71
CA VAL A 186 5.64 -2.66 -17.07
C VAL A 186 6.20 -3.17 -18.39
N ASP A 187 6.50 -4.47 -18.46
CA ASP A 187 7.02 -5.14 -19.65
C ASP A 187 6.22 -6.43 -19.93
N PRO A 188 5.53 -6.55 -21.08
CA PRO A 188 5.35 -5.51 -22.11
C PRO A 188 4.45 -4.34 -21.63
N PRO A 189 4.51 -3.15 -22.26
CA PRO A 189 3.59 -2.06 -21.94
C PRO A 189 2.13 -2.49 -22.18
N LEU A 190 1.23 -2.07 -21.29
CA LEU A 190 -0.21 -2.30 -21.41
C LEU A 190 -0.77 -1.68 -22.70
N GLY A 191 -1.81 -2.26 -23.29
CA GLY A 191 -2.48 -1.69 -24.47
C GLY A 191 -1.70 -1.85 -25.78
N LEU A 192 -0.57 -2.58 -25.78
CA LEU A 192 0.21 -2.86 -26.98
C LEU A 192 -0.63 -3.57 -28.06
N GLU A 193 -1.56 -4.43 -27.65
CA GLU A 193 -2.49 -5.14 -28.53
C GLU A 193 -3.48 -4.20 -29.24
N GLN A 194 -3.85 -3.09 -28.60
CA GLN A 194 -4.79 -2.09 -29.14
C GLN A 194 -4.11 -1.18 -30.15
N VAL A 195 -2.83 -0.86 -29.89
CA VAL A 195 -2.01 -0.09 -30.83
C VAL A 195 -1.55 -0.96 -32.00
N GLY A 196 -1.31 -2.26 -31.77
CA GLY A 196 -0.73 -3.18 -32.75
C GLY A 196 0.75 -2.86 -33.06
N GLN A 197 1.31 -3.49 -34.11
CA GLN A 197 2.73 -3.33 -34.45
C GLN A 197 3.14 -1.87 -34.70
N LEU A 198 4.02 -1.33 -33.84
CA LEU A 198 4.46 0.08 -33.94
C LEU A 198 5.22 0.41 -35.23
N ALA A 199 5.89 -0.59 -35.83
CA ALA A 199 6.73 -0.46 -37.03
C ALA A 199 7.78 0.67 -36.94
N LEU A 200 8.23 1.03 -35.73
CA LEU A 200 9.20 2.11 -35.51
C LEU A 200 10.66 1.68 -35.71
N CYS A 201 11.00 0.43 -35.39
CA CYS A 201 12.38 -0.07 -35.44
C CYS A 201 12.97 0.10 -36.85
N GLY A 202 14.11 0.80 -36.94
CA GLY A 202 14.83 1.08 -38.19
C GLY A 202 14.21 2.18 -39.06
N THR A 203 13.15 2.85 -38.61
CA THR A 203 12.56 3.96 -39.38
C THR A 203 13.47 5.19 -39.36
N PRO A 204 13.58 5.94 -40.48
CA PRO A 204 14.43 7.13 -40.56
C PRO A 204 13.76 8.40 -40.01
N SER A 205 12.56 8.28 -39.44
CA SER A 205 11.74 9.45 -39.11
C SER A 205 12.20 10.18 -37.86
N SER A 206 12.04 11.51 -37.85
CA SER A 206 12.28 12.30 -36.65
C SER A 206 11.07 12.25 -35.73
N LEU A 207 11.20 11.51 -34.62
CA LEU A 207 10.14 11.42 -33.62
C LEU A 207 10.02 12.71 -32.80
N GLY A 208 8.78 13.12 -32.57
CA GLY A 208 8.39 14.21 -31.68
C GLY A 208 7.48 13.74 -30.55
N ALA A 209 7.45 14.49 -29.45
CA ALA A 209 6.50 14.32 -28.37
C ALA A 209 5.57 15.54 -28.29
N GLY A 210 4.27 15.28 -28.20
CA GLY A 210 3.24 16.28 -28.01
C GLY A 210 3.13 16.77 -26.56
N PRO A 211 2.13 17.60 -26.25
CA PRO A 211 1.90 18.10 -24.90
C PRO A 211 1.52 16.96 -23.95
N THR A 212 1.89 17.12 -22.68
CA THR A 212 1.50 16.21 -21.60
C THR A 212 0.01 16.33 -21.31
N GLY A 213 -0.73 15.23 -21.49
CA GLY A 213 -2.16 15.15 -21.19
C GLY A 213 -2.47 14.18 -20.04
N SER A 214 -3.60 14.38 -19.39
CA SER A 214 -4.19 13.39 -18.47
C SER A 214 -4.79 12.22 -19.24
N VAL A 215 -4.85 11.04 -18.60
CA VAL A 215 -5.53 9.87 -19.16
C VAL A 215 -7.02 9.94 -18.83
N ALA A 216 -7.88 9.92 -19.85
CA ALA A 216 -9.32 9.86 -19.67
C ALA A 216 -9.80 8.41 -19.54
N ALA A 217 -10.92 8.20 -18.82
CA ALA A 217 -11.61 6.92 -18.80
C ALA A 217 -12.16 6.59 -20.20
N GLY A 218 -11.93 5.36 -20.67
CA GLY A 218 -12.44 4.90 -21.95
C GLY A 218 -11.74 3.63 -22.45
N PRO A 219 -12.04 3.18 -23.67
CA PRO A 219 -11.44 1.96 -24.24
C PRO A 219 -9.90 1.99 -24.25
N ALA A 220 -9.30 3.14 -24.57
CA ALA A 220 -7.85 3.31 -24.63
C ALA A 220 -7.15 3.23 -23.26
N SER A 221 -7.89 3.38 -22.15
CA SER A 221 -7.36 3.24 -20.78
C SER A 221 -7.86 1.97 -20.07
N ALA A 222 -8.61 1.11 -20.76
CA ALA A 222 -9.24 -0.06 -20.16
C ALA A 222 -8.21 -1.03 -19.56
N ALA A 223 -7.09 -1.27 -20.24
CA ALA A 223 -6.02 -2.13 -19.72
C ALA A 223 -5.35 -1.53 -18.46
N LEU A 224 -5.15 -0.21 -18.46
CA LEU A 224 -4.61 0.51 -17.29
C LEU A 224 -5.55 0.42 -16.09
N VAL A 225 -6.85 0.66 -16.31
CA VAL A 225 -7.87 0.62 -15.26
C VAL A 225 -8.11 -0.81 -14.77
N ALA A 226 -8.08 -1.80 -15.66
CA ALA A 226 -8.19 -3.20 -15.27
C ALA A 226 -7.03 -3.61 -14.35
N GLN A 227 -5.83 -3.07 -14.59
CA GLN A 227 -4.64 -3.41 -13.82
C GLN A 227 -4.52 -2.62 -12.51
N TYR A 228 -4.86 -1.33 -12.51
CA TYR A 228 -4.54 -0.40 -11.41
C TYR A 228 -5.75 0.39 -10.91
N THR A 229 -6.96 -0.03 -11.28
CA THR A 229 -8.23 0.64 -10.96
C THR A 229 -8.36 2.04 -11.58
N THR A 230 -9.45 2.74 -11.26
CA THR A 230 -9.69 4.12 -11.72
C THR A 230 -8.70 5.13 -11.16
N ASP A 231 -8.01 4.80 -10.06
CA ASP A 231 -6.99 5.66 -9.45
C ASP A 231 -5.83 5.94 -10.42
N ALA A 232 -5.61 5.01 -11.36
CA ALA A 232 -4.62 5.17 -12.43
C ALA A 232 -4.82 6.41 -13.28
N LEU A 233 -6.07 6.83 -13.48
CA LEU A 233 -6.40 8.00 -14.29
C LEU A 233 -5.96 9.31 -13.62
N ALA A 234 -5.77 9.33 -12.29
CA ALA A 234 -5.34 10.50 -11.56
C ALA A 234 -3.82 10.74 -11.66
N TRP A 235 -3.02 9.67 -11.67
CA TRP A 235 -1.56 9.78 -11.72
C TRP A 235 -0.96 9.61 -13.11
N ALA A 236 -1.65 8.93 -14.03
CA ALA A 236 -1.08 8.65 -15.35
C ALA A 236 -1.04 9.89 -16.24
N ARG A 237 -0.08 9.90 -17.18
CA ARG A 237 0.01 10.89 -18.25
C ARG A 237 0.08 10.19 -19.61
N ALA A 238 -0.60 10.76 -20.59
CA ALA A 238 -0.53 10.34 -21.99
C ALA A 238 0.27 11.39 -22.79
N ILE A 239 1.28 10.92 -23.51
CA ILE A 239 2.12 11.75 -24.37
C ILE A 239 1.95 11.29 -25.83
N PRO A 240 1.34 12.09 -26.71
CA PRO A 240 1.27 11.78 -28.13
C PRO A 240 2.68 11.71 -28.75
N ILE A 241 2.98 10.63 -29.48
CA ILE A 241 4.20 10.52 -30.28
C ILE A 241 3.86 10.77 -31.74
N THR A 242 4.63 11.67 -32.36
CA THR A 242 4.45 12.09 -33.76
C THR A 242 5.68 11.77 -34.59
N GLY A 243 5.53 11.80 -35.92
CA GLY A 243 6.60 11.49 -36.87
C GLY A 243 6.81 9.99 -37.13
N GLY A 244 6.14 9.10 -36.38
CA GLY A 244 6.14 7.67 -36.66
C GLY A 244 5.22 7.26 -37.82
N PRO A 245 5.24 5.99 -38.24
CA PRO A 245 4.35 5.45 -39.28
C PRO A 245 2.87 5.56 -38.94
N LYS A 246 2.55 5.58 -37.64
CA LYS A 246 1.21 5.75 -37.12
C LYS A 246 1.22 6.59 -35.85
N PRO A 247 0.15 7.36 -35.58
CA PRO A 247 -0.02 8.03 -34.30
C PRO A 247 -0.23 6.99 -33.20
N PHE A 248 0.30 7.29 -32.02
CA PHE A 248 0.01 6.61 -30.76
C PHE A 248 0.44 7.53 -29.62
N SER A 249 -0.05 7.26 -28.42
CA SER A 249 0.40 7.90 -27.19
C SER A 249 1.15 6.91 -26.31
N VAL A 250 2.20 7.39 -25.64
CA VAL A 250 2.87 6.67 -24.56
C VAL A 250 2.19 7.04 -23.24
N VAL A 251 1.78 6.04 -22.48
CA VAL A 251 1.19 6.20 -21.14
C VAL A 251 2.27 6.00 -20.09
N LEU A 252 2.40 6.96 -19.20
CA LEU A 252 3.45 7.05 -18.18
C LEU A 252 2.90 7.01 -16.76
N ALA A 253 3.63 6.36 -15.86
CA ALA A 253 3.43 6.40 -14.41
C ALA A 253 4.56 7.18 -13.71
N PRO A 254 4.25 7.92 -12.62
CA PRO A 254 5.25 8.63 -11.84
C PRO A 254 5.90 7.70 -10.81
N VAL A 255 6.81 6.84 -11.28
CA VAL A 255 7.53 5.88 -10.43
C VAL A 255 8.86 6.50 -9.99
N GLY A 256 8.98 6.79 -8.69
CA GLY A 256 10.18 7.43 -8.15
C GLY A 256 10.17 8.93 -8.39
N ASP A 257 11.34 9.45 -8.78
CA ASP A 257 11.51 10.84 -9.20
C ASP A 257 11.34 11.04 -10.70
N GLY A 258 10.87 10.03 -11.43
CA GLY A 258 10.74 10.05 -12.89
C GLY A 258 9.43 9.48 -13.41
N TRP A 259 9.26 9.62 -14.72
CA TRP A 259 8.15 9.02 -15.47
C TRP A 259 8.62 7.76 -16.18
N GLN A 260 7.89 6.67 -16.01
CA GLN A 260 8.20 5.37 -16.63
C GLN A 260 7.03 4.89 -17.47
N VAL A 261 7.33 4.18 -18.56
CA VAL A 261 6.32 3.68 -19.49
C VAL A 261 5.54 2.53 -18.87
N VAL A 262 4.22 2.66 -18.82
CA VAL A 262 3.30 1.61 -18.35
C VAL A 262 2.40 1.09 -19.45
N GLY A 263 2.19 1.86 -20.51
CA GLY A 263 1.31 1.44 -21.58
C GLY A 263 1.37 2.32 -22.81
N LEU A 264 0.54 1.97 -23.78
CA LEU A 264 0.35 2.65 -25.04
C LEU A 264 -1.14 2.84 -25.29
N ALA A 265 -1.49 3.90 -26.01
CA ALA A 265 -2.85 4.19 -26.45
C ALA A 265 -2.84 4.62 -27.92
N PRO A 266 -3.93 4.39 -28.69
CA PRO A 266 -4.09 4.93 -30.03
C PRO A 266 -4.05 6.47 -30.08
#